data_AF-A0A5A8D641-F1
#
_entry.id   AF-A0A5A8D641-F1
#
_cell.length_a   1.000
_cell.length_b   1.000
_cell.length_c   1.000
_cell.angle_alpha   90.00
_cell.angle_beta   90.00
_cell.angle_gamma   90.00
#
_symmetry.space_group_name_H-M   'P 1'
#
loop_
_entity.id
_entity.type
_entity.pdbx_description
1 polymer ?
#
loop_
_entity_poly.entity_id
_entity_poly.type
_entity_poly.pdbx_seq_one_letter_code
_entity_poly.pdbx_strand_id
1 'polypeptide(L)'
;MRIAGSIRGSGTAGRLTLESQSVVVTASGKVNLDGNGYASDKRHESCHAGGSYEGGFHGGGPAGKACGDYEWPVLVGAGGNQYSSYSNGGTGGGSLLILCNHTHDSEVVIDGTVSVAGTAGGRSSYYGGGGGAGGSMLVVASRLSGSGTLSADGGGSGAGTTSGYTSYSGSGGRIALHITQTRRAAFAGTVRARAGQPSSVSPTRIGPPGTVFWCDLAGSRADADPETNRHGCATRRLEVDNGDLVTPSGYHGQILATAPGRTRFEIDQLHLGQGIPFSLSPLDSFHAVSMPDARALLTLGNITTTPGAGLPTVHAQGGTTVTIAGLADGVVQTGHLLSHVQPNDVDGGGLTTQTRSTVMRPLEVSVASVRVHEHGRVVVPPTVVVRGASLTVDGEVVGLHSLLLDRGSVTTLSRDAAACG
;
A
#
# COMPACT_ATOMS: atom_id res chain seq x y z
N MET A 1 -20.66 15.74 -15.72
CA MET A 1 -20.89 14.40 -16.29
C MET A 1 -21.73 13.57 -15.32
N ARG A 2 -22.87 13.00 -15.77
CA ARG A 2 -23.71 12.10 -14.96
C ARG A 2 -23.79 10.73 -15.64
N ILE A 3 -23.42 9.68 -14.93
CA ILE A 3 -23.31 8.30 -15.41
C ILE A 3 -24.38 7.46 -14.70
N ALA A 4 -25.48 7.18 -15.40
CA ALA A 4 -26.56 6.33 -14.90
C ALA A 4 -26.57 4.91 -15.52
N GLY A 5 -25.79 4.71 -16.59
CA GLY A 5 -25.58 3.44 -17.27
C GLY A 5 -24.16 2.88 -17.05
N SER A 6 -23.57 2.23 -18.05
CA SER A 6 -22.22 1.67 -17.95
C SER A 6 -21.23 2.34 -18.91
N ILE A 7 -20.10 2.81 -18.37
CA ILE A 7 -18.88 3.05 -19.14
C ILE A 7 -18.01 1.79 -19.00
N ARG A 8 -17.53 1.23 -20.11
CA ARG A 8 -16.67 0.05 -20.12
C ARG A 8 -15.41 0.32 -20.92
N GLY A 9 -14.28 -0.14 -20.40
CA GLY A 9 -13.04 -0.18 -21.16
C GLY A 9 -13.10 -1.25 -22.26
N SER A 10 -12.28 -1.10 -23.29
CA SER A 10 -12.02 -2.13 -24.29
C SER A 10 -10.53 -2.39 -24.43
N GLY A 11 -10.17 -3.60 -24.88
CA GLY A 11 -8.76 -4.00 -25.07
C GLY A 11 -7.97 -4.24 -23.78
N THR A 12 -6.68 -4.51 -23.95
CA THR A 12 -5.70 -4.72 -22.88
C THR A 12 -4.88 -3.45 -22.65
N ALA A 13 -4.35 -3.30 -21.43
CA ALA A 13 -3.66 -2.10 -20.96
C ALA A 13 -4.44 -0.77 -21.16
N GLY A 14 -5.76 -0.84 -21.06
CA GLY A 14 -6.68 0.27 -21.18
C GLY A 14 -6.54 1.30 -20.04
N ARG A 15 -6.58 2.57 -20.43
CA ARG A 15 -6.61 3.72 -19.54
C ARG A 15 -7.81 4.60 -19.87
N LEU A 16 -8.47 5.14 -18.86
CA LEU A 16 -9.59 6.06 -19.02
C LEU A 16 -9.38 7.28 -18.12
N THR A 17 -9.60 8.46 -18.68
CA THR A 17 -9.67 9.72 -17.93
C THR A 17 -11.08 10.28 -18.02
N LEU A 18 -11.68 10.55 -16.87
CA LEU A 18 -12.93 11.30 -16.73
C LEU A 18 -12.59 12.67 -16.15
N GLU A 19 -12.56 13.69 -17.02
CA GLU A 19 -12.28 15.07 -16.63
C GLU A 19 -13.54 15.92 -16.81
N SER A 20 -14.00 16.53 -15.71
CA SER A 20 -15.19 17.37 -15.71
C SER A 20 -15.24 18.20 -14.43
N GLN A 21 -16.00 19.30 -14.44
CA GLN A 21 -16.31 20.03 -13.19
C GLN A 21 -17.05 19.14 -12.18
N SER A 22 -17.90 18.21 -12.66
CA SER A 22 -18.58 17.26 -11.79
C SER A 22 -18.68 15.89 -12.45
N VAL A 23 -18.40 14.83 -11.70
CA VAL A 23 -18.61 13.44 -12.12
C VAL A 23 -19.55 12.78 -11.11
N VAL A 24 -20.72 12.33 -11.58
CA VAL A 24 -21.71 11.66 -10.74
C VAL A 24 -21.95 10.26 -11.28
N VAL A 25 -21.52 9.23 -10.55
CA VAL A 25 -21.87 7.84 -10.80
C VAL A 25 -23.08 7.51 -9.93
N THR A 26 -24.27 7.47 -10.53
CA THR A 26 -25.52 7.23 -9.79
C THR A 26 -25.54 5.81 -9.22
N ALA A 27 -26.50 5.50 -8.34
CA ALA A 27 -26.65 4.14 -7.78
C ALA A 27 -26.76 3.02 -8.84
N SER A 28 -27.31 3.30 -10.02
CA SER A 28 -27.36 2.36 -11.16
C SER A 28 -26.13 2.45 -12.08
N GLY A 29 -25.34 3.50 -11.93
CA GLY A 29 -24.17 3.82 -12.75
C GLY A 29 -22.99 2.88 -12.48
N LYS A 30 -22.27 2.55 -13.55
CA LYS A 30 -21.05 1.74 -13.50
C LYS A 30 -19.95 2.33 -14.36
N VAL A 31 -18.75 2.43 -13.81
CA VAL A 31 -17.51 2.66 -14.56
C VAL A 31 -16.64 1.43 -14.37
N ASN A 32 -16.42 0.66 -15.43
CA ASN A 32 -15.80 -0.66 -15.34
C ASN A 32 -14.62 -0.76 -16.30
N LEU A 33 -13.42 -0.96 -15.75
CA LEU A 33 -12.20 -1.31 -16.47
C LEU A 33 -11.64 -2.64 -15.94
N ASP A 34 -12.52 -3.55 -15.54
CA ASP A 34 -12.15 -4.86 -15.04
C ASP A 34 -11.52 -5.68 -16.17
N GLY A 35 -10.36 -6.27 -15.91
CA GLY A 35 -9.66 -7.07 -16.91
C GLY A 35 -9.03 -6.26 -18.06
N ASN A 36 -9.09 -4.94 -18.02
CA ASN A 36 -8.49 -4.05 -19.04
C ASN A 36 -6.99 -3.80 -18.83
N GLY A 37 -6.31 -4.55 -17.97
CA GLY A 37 -4.87 -4.46 -17.75
C GLY A 37 -4.09 -5.39 -18.67
N TYR A 38 -2.92 -5.84 -18.20
CA TYR A 38 -2.10 -6.78 -18.96
C TYR A 38 -2.78 -8.14 -19.10
N ALA A 39 -2.56 -8.80 -20.23
CA ALA A 39 -3.03 -10.17 -20.48
C ALA A 39 -2.24 -11.21 -19.64
N SER A 40 -2.68 -12.48 -19.68
CA SER A 40 -1.97 -13.63 -19.09
C SER A 40 -0.46 -13.56 -19.31
N ASP A 41 0.32 -13.77 -18.26
CA ASP A 41 1.79 -13.78 -18.26
C ASP A 41 2.45 -12.48 -18.74
N LYS A 42 1.67 -11.40 -18.87
CA LYS A 42 2.15 -10.06 -19.23
C LYS A 42 2.02 -9.13 -18.03
N ARG A 43 2.92 -8.17 -17.98
CA ARG A 43 3.01 -7.18 -16.91
C ARG A 43 3.84 -5.99 -17.37
N HIS A 44 3.79 -4.93 -16.57
CA HIS A 44 4.79 -3.88 -16.65
C HIS A 44 6.15 -4.40 -16.16
N GLU A 45 7.24 -3.86 -16.70
CA GLU A 45 8.59 -4.29 -16.34
C GLU A 45 8.91 -4.13 -14.84
N SER A 46 8.33 -3.09 -14.21
CA SER A 46 8.49 -2.82 -12.77
C SER A 46 7.71 -3.77 -11.87
N CYS A 47 6.74 -4.53 -12.40
CA CYS A 47 6.01 -5.53 -11.63
C CYS A 47 6.80 -6.82 -11.55
N HIS A 48 6.75 -7.52 -10.43
CA HIS A 48 7.40 -8.83 -10.37
C HIS A 48 6.68 -9.84 -11.27
N ALA A 49 7.44 -10.72 -11.92
CA ALA A 49 6.90 -11.75 -12.81
C ALA A 49 6.10 -12.82 -12.06
N GLY A 50 6.44 -13.07 -10.79
CA GLY A 50 5.97 -14.25 -10.09
C GLY A 50 6.56 -15.54 -10.67
N GLY A 51 6.31 -16.64 -9.95
CA GLY A 51 6.61 -17.98 -10.43
C GLY A 51 5.45 -18.58 -11.22
N SER A 52 5.65 -19.80 -11.69
CA SER A 52 4.54 -20.64 -12.15
C SER A 52 3.48 -20.69 -11.05
N TYR A 53 2.21 -20.59 -11.43
CA TYR A 53 1.05 -20.69 -10.54
C TYR A 53 0.79 -19.47 -9.65
N GLU A 54 1.48 -18.34 -9.87
CA GLU A 54 1.20 -17.11 -9.15
C GLU A 54 0.06 -16.29 -9.80
N GLY A 55 -0.62 -15.51 -8.96
CA GLY A 55 -1.47 -14.42 -9.43
C GLY A 55 -0.63 -13.24 -9.93
N GLY A 56 -1.27 -12.30 -10.62
CA GLY A 56 -0.63 -11.05 -10.99
C GLY A 56 -0.34 -10.22 -9.74
N PHE A 57 0.81 -9.54 -9.72
CA PHE A 57 1.19 -8.61 -8.66
C PHE A 57 1.03 -7.15 -9.09
N HIS A 58 0.50 -6.34 -8.18
CA HIS A 58 0.42 -4.89 -8.31
C HIS A 58 0.66 -4.17 -6.98
N GLY A 59 -0.38 -3.82 -6.21
CA GLY A 59 -0.24 -3.08 -4.94
C GLY A 59 0.41 -3.90 -3.81
N GLY A 60 0.45 -5.22 -3.98
CA GLY A 60 1.15 -6.15 -3.10
C GLY A 60 1.86 -7.25 -3.91
N GLY A 61 2.73 -7.98 -3.24
CA GLY A 61 3.49 -9.12 -3.78
C GLY A 61 4.40 -9.72 -2.72
N PRO A 62 5.37 -10.57 -3.09
CA PRO A 62 6.48 -10.91 -2.20
C PRO A 62 7.21 -9.63 -1.73
N ALA A 63 7.95 -9.67 -0.62
CA ALA A 63 8.63 -8.48 -0.11
C ALA A 63 9.53 -7.79 -1.17
N GLY A 64 9.30 -6.49 -1.40
CA GLY A 64 9.98 -5.68 -2.41
C GLY A 64 9.55 -5.95 -3.86
N LYS A 65 8.45 -6.68 -4.09
CA LYS A 65 8.04 -7.18 -5.43
C LYS A 65 6.69 -6.66 -5.92
N ALA A 66 6.08 -5.71 -5.21
CA ALA A 66 4.94 -4.94 -5.72
C ALA A 66 5.36 -4.05 -6.92
N CYS A 67 4.41 -3.35 -7.55
CA CYS A 67 4.69 -2.28 -8.52
C CYS A 67 3.71 -1.11 -8.45
N GLY A 68 4.06 0.00 -9.11
CA GLY A 68 3.24 1.19 -9.24
C GLY A 68 3.34 2.13 -8.04
N ASP A 69 2.97 3.37 -8.28
CA ASP A 69 2.99 4.45 -7.29
C ASP A 69 1.73 4.40 -6.41
N TYR A 70 1.88 4.46 -5.09
CA TYR A 70 0.74 4.43 -4.16
C TYR A 70 0.05 5.78 -3.98
N GLU A 71 0.73 6.91 -4.22
CA GLU A 71 0.12 8.24 -4.10
C GLU A 71 -0.37 8.74 -5.46
N TRP A 72 0.18 8.26 -6.58
CA TRP A 72 -0.27 8.64 -7.93
C TRP A 72 -0.36 7.44 -8.88
N PRO A 73 -1.27 6.48 -8.62
CA PRO A 73 -1.38 5.23 -9.37
C PRO A 73 -1.93 5.46 -10.78
N VAL A 74 -1.15 5.07 -11.80
CA VAL A 74 -1.53 5.14 -13.23
C VAL A 74 -1.23 3.85 -13.99
N LEU A 75 -0.71 2.85 -13.28
CA LEU A 75 -0.25 1.61 -13.89
C LEU A 75 -1.41 0.62 -13.98
N VAL A 76 -1.57 -0.02 -15.13
CA VAL A 76 -2.56 -1.10 -15.26
C VAL A 76 -2.04 -2.36 -14.56
N GLY A 77 -2.96 -3.19 -14.04
CA GLY A 77 -2.62 -4.42 -13.32
C GLY A 77 -1.94 -5.46 -14.20
N ALA A 78 -1.03 -6.23 -13.60
CA ALA A 78 -0.41 -7.39 -14.23
C ALA A 78 -1.43 -8.51 -14.46
N GLY A 79 -1.26 -9.28 -15.54
CA GLY A 79 -1.98 -10.53 -15.70
C GLY A 79 -1.48 -11.59 -14.73
N GLY A 80 -2.32 -12.56 -14.42
CA GLY A 80 -1.94 -13.76 -13.69
C GLY A 80 -1.07 -14.67 -14.54
N ASN A 81 -0.35 -15.58 -13.89
CA ASN A 81 0.48 -16.54 -14.58
C ASN A 81 -0.33 -17.76 -15.00
N GLN A 82 -0.05 -18.24 -16.20
CA GLN A 82 -0.57 -19.47 -16.74
C GLN A 82 -0.05 -20.67 -15.94
N TYR A 83 -0.93 -21.63 -15.65
CA TYR A 83 -0.51 -22.89 -15.02
C TYR A 83 0.05 -23.86 -16.07
N SER A 84 -0.66 -24.01 -17.19
CA SER A 84 -0.30 -24.84 -18.34
C SER A 84 -0.87 -24.24 -19.62
N SER A 85 -0.43 -24.69 -20.80
CA SER A 85 -0.83 -24.16 -22.13
C SER A 85 -2.34 -24.01 -22.37
N TYR A 86 -3.19 -24.64 -21.55
CA TYR A 86 -4.65 -24.60 -21.64
C TYR A 86 -5.34 -23.89 -20.45
N SER A 87 -4.59 -23.32 -19.51
CA SER A 87 -5.09 -22.64 -18.30
C SER A 87 -4.45 -21.27 -18.12
N ASN A 88 -4.87 -20.33 -18.98
CA ASN A 88 -4.38 -18.97 -18.99
C ASN A 88 -4.63 -18.27 -17.64
N GLY A 89 -3.72 -17.40 -17.25
CA GLY A 89 -3.96 -16.46 -16.16
C GLY A 89 -5.01 -15.42 -16.53
N GLY A 90 -5.63 -14.84 -15.50
CA GLY A 90 -6.58 -13.75 -15.65
C GLY A 90 -5.88 -12.48 -16.11
N THR A 91 -6.59 -11.63 -16.83
CA THR A 91 -6.11 -10.29 -17.20
C THR A 91 -6.15 -9.36 -15.99
N GLY A 92 -5.15 -8.47 -15.86
CA GLY A 92 -5.13 -7.47 -14.79
C GLY A 92 -6.20 -6.39 -14.99
N GLY A 93 -6.41 -5.52 -14.00
CA GLY A 93 -7.34 -4.38 -14.10
C GLY A 93 -6.77 -3.19 -14.86
N GLY A 94 -7.64 -2.33 -15.42
CA GLY A 94 -7.23 -1.12 -16.13
C GLY A 94 -6.74 0.02 -15.23
N SER A 95 -6.54 1.21 -15.81
CA SER A 95 -6.19 2.42 -15.06
C SER A 95 -7.25 3.50 -15.26
N LEU A 96 -7.76 4.08 -14.17
CA LEU A 96 -8.77 5.13 -14.19
C LEU A 96 -8.24 6.40 -13.52
N LEU A 97 -8.37 7.54 -14.20
CA LEU A 97 -8.23 8.87 -13.61
C LEU A 97 -9.60 9.56 -13.59
N ILE A 98 -10.05 10.01 -12.43
CA ILE A 98 -11.16 10.95 -12.28
C ILE A 98 -10.59 12.29 -11.84
N LEU A 99 -10.71 13.31 -12.69
CA LEU A 99 -10.17 14.66 -12.46
C LEU A 99 -11.33 15.66 -12.36
N CYS A 100 -11.62 16.11 -11.15
CA CYS A 100 -12.69 17.04 -10.81
C CYS A 100 -12.21 18.07 -9.77
N ASN A 101 -11.18 18.84 -10.12
CA ASN A 101 -10.56 19.83 -9.24
C ASN A 101 -10.45 21.24 -9.87
N HIS A 102 -11.24 21.53 -10.91
CA HIS A 102 -11.18 22.81 -11.64
C HIS A 102 -11.55 24.02 -10.76
N THR A 103 -12.50 23.84 -9.85
CA THR A 103 -13.02 24.88 -8.95
C THR A 103 -13.21 24.33 -7.55
N HIS A 104 -13.40 25.21 -6.58
CA HIS A 104 -13.79 24.83 -5.22
C HIS A 104 -15.11 24.04 -5.19
N ASP A 105 -16.02 24.22 -6.15
CA ASP A 105 -17.29 23.49 -6.19
C ASP A 105 -17.25 22.22 -7.04
N SER A 106 -16.07 21.84 -7.54
CA SER A 106 -15.95 20.60 -8.31
C SER A 106 -16.20 19.39 -7.42
N GLU A 107 -16.97 18.42 -7.92
CA GLU A 107 -17.49 17.33 -7.09
C GLU A 107 -17.52 16.00 -7.82
N VAL A 108 -17.04 14.97 -7.12
CA VAL A 108 -17.21 13.56 -7.48
C VAL A 108 -18.25 12.97 -6.53
N VAL A 109 -19.36 12.46 -7.08
CA VAL A 109 -20.38 11.73 -6.34
C VAL A 109 -20.38 10.28 -6.81
N ILE A 110 -20.09 9.35 -5.91
CA ILE A 110 -20.08 7.91 -6.21
C ILE A 110 -21.15 7.23 -5.37
N ASP A 111 -22.32 6.99 -5.97
CA ASP A 111 -23.39 6.17 -5.39
C ASP A 111 -23.43 4.77 -6.02
N GLY A 112 -22.90 4.63 -7.23
CA GLY A 112 -22.79 3.38 -7.97
C GLY A 112 -21.45 2.67 -7.78
N THR A 113 -21.01 1.97 -8.83
CA THR A 113 -19.77 1.17 -8.80
C THR A 113 -18.73 1.69 -9.78
N VAL A 114 -17.51 1.89 -9.30
CA VAL A 114 -16.33 2.15 -10.11
C VAL A 114 -15.32 1.04 -9.83
N SER A 115 -14.90 0.31 -10.84
CA SER A 115 -14.06 -0.88 -10.69
C SER A 115 -12.96 -0.95 -11.73
N VAL A 116 -11.75 -1.27 -11.27
CA VAL A 116 -10.54 -1.57 -12.05
C VAL A 116 -9.99 -2.93 -11.63
N ALA A 117 -10.84 -3.94 -11.46
CA ALA A 117 -10.46 -5.24 -10.90
C ALA A 117 -9.74 -6.14 -11.90
N GLY A 118 -8.92 -7.07 -11.41
CA GLY A 118 -8.41 -8.17 -12.22
C GLY A 118 -9.49 -9.21 -12.52
N THR A 119 -9.32 -9.97 -13.61
CA THR A 119 -10.21 -11.10 -13.93
C THR A 119 -9.69 -12.41 -13.33
N ALA A 120 -10.60 -13.35 -13.11
CA ALA A 120 -10.23 -14.66 -12.59
C ALA A 120 -9.37 -15.44 -13.59
N GLY A 121 -8.49 -16.29 -13.07
CA GLY A 121 -7.71 -17.22 -13.88
C GLY A 121 -8.60 -18.23 -14.61
N GLY A 122 -8.20 -18.58 -15.83
CA GLY A 122 -8.88 -19.60 -16.64
C GLY A 122 -8.74 -21.00 -16.05
N ARG A 123 -9.73 -21.84 -16.32
CA ARG A 123 -9.74 -23.25 -15.92
C ARG A 123 -9.62 -24.18 -17.12
N SER A 124 -8.72 -25.15 -17.01
CA SER A 124 -8.64 -26.32 -17.90
C SER A 124 -9.18 -27.57 -17.21
N SER A 125 -9.13 -28.73 -17.87
CA SER A 125 -9.59 -30.01 -17.33
C SER A 125 -8.91 -30.40 -16.00
N TYR A 126 -7.66 -29.98 -15.79
CA TYR A 126 -6.86 -30.34 -14.62
C TYR A 126 -6.32 -29.14 -13.85
N TYR A 127 -6.00 -28.06 -14.55
CA TYR A 127 -5.23 -26.94 -14.02
C TYR A 127 -6.04 -25.64 -14.01
N GLY A 128 -5.80 -24.81 -13.00
CA GLY A 128 -6.35 -23.46 -12.89
C GLY A 128 -5.27 -22.40 -12.89
N GLY A 129 -5.37 -21.42 -13.80
CA GLY A 129 -4.45 -20.29 -13.92
C GLY A 129 -4.58 -19.27 -12.79
N GLY A 130 -3.55 -18.43 -12.62
CA GLY A 130 -3.54 -17.37 -11.61
C GLY A 130 -4.52 -16.24 -11.91
N GLY A 131 -5.04 -15.59 -10.88
CA GLY A 131 -5.90 -14.42 -11.06
C GLY A 131 -5.09 -13.19 -11.50
N GLY A 132 -5.69 -12.31 -12.32
CA GLY A 132 -5.06 -11.02 -12.67
C GLY A 132 -5.03 -10.06 -11.50
N ALA A 133 -4.04 -9.16 -11.43
CA ALA A 133 -3.97 -8.15 -10.38
C ALA A 133 -5.05 -7.07 -10.57
N GLY A 134 -5.49 -6.43 -9.48
CA GLY A 134 -6.24 -5.18 -9.56
C GLY A 134 -5.40 -4.09 -10.24
N GLY A 135 -6.06 -3.10 -10.83
CA GLY A 135 -5.45 -1.98 -11.56
C GLY A 135 -5.20 -0.74 -10.72
N SER A 136 -5.09 0.42 -11.38
CA SER A 136 -4.85 1.72 -10.73
C SER A 136 -6.09 2.61 -10.81
N MET A 137 -6.41 3.30 -9.71
CA MET A 137 -7.45 4.32 -9.68
C MET A 137 -6.95 5.57 -8.98
N LEU A 138 -6.95 6.70 -9.69
CA LEU A 138 -6.61 8.00 -9.15
C LEU A 138 -7.84 8.91 -9.21
N VAL A 139 -8.26 9.42 -8.05
CA VAL A 139 -9.33 10.41 -7.94
C VAL A 139 -8.72 11.70 -7.42
N VAL A 140 -8.78 12.76 -8.22
CA VAL A 140 -8.37 14.11 -7.83
C VAL A 140 -9.61 14.98 -7.86
N ALA A 141 -10.11 15.36 -6.69
CA ALA A 141 -11.40 16.04 -6.58
C ALA A 141 -11.37 17.15 -5.54
N SER A 142 -12.15 18.21 -5.75
CA SER A 142 -12.34 19.19 -4.68
C SER A 142 -13.23 18.63 -3.57
N ARG A 143 -14.27 17.88 -3.94
CA ARG A 143 -15.23 17.25 -3.03
C ARG A 143 -15.50 15.82 -3.47
N LEU A 144 -15.62 14.91 -2.50
CA LEU A 144 -16.05 13.53 -2.70
C LEU A 144 -17.24 13.23 -1.79
N SER A 145 -18.29 12.61 -2.33
CA SER A 145 -19.46 12.18 -1.56
C SER A 145 -20.13 10.96 -2.18
N GLY A 146 -21.12 10.40 -1.47
CA GLY A 146 -21.89 9.24 -1.89
C GLY A 146 -21.63 8.00 -1.06
N SER A 147 -22.33 6.91 -1.38
CA SER A 147 -22.29 5.64 -0.63
C SER A 147 -21.90 4.42 -1.48
N GLY A 148 -21.39 4.65 -2.68
CA GLY A 148 -21.06 3.62 -3.65
C GLY A 148 -19.74 2.90 -3.37
N THR A 149 -19.19 2.25 -4.39
CA THR A 149 -17.97 1.45 -4.27
C THR A 149 -16.91 1.87 -5.28
N LEU A 150 -15.67 2.06 -4.79
CA LEU A 150 -14.45 2.17 -5.56
C LEU A 150 -13.61 0.90 -5.32
N SER A 151 -13.32 0.15 -6.39
CA SER A 151 -12.70 -1.18 -6.27
C SER A 151 -11.51 -1.36 -7.20
N ALA A 152 -10.41 -1.88 -6.65
CA ALA A 152 -9.22 -2.30 -7.40
C ALA A 152 -8.77 -3.69 -6.94
N ASP A 153 -9.69 -4.64 -6.83
CA ASP A 153 -9.33 -5.98 -6.36
C ASP A 153 -8.60 -6.81 -7.41
N GLY A 154 -7.85 -7.80 -6.94
CA GLY A 154 -7.39 -8.90 -7.78
C GLY A 154 -8.53 -9.82 -8.22
N GLY A 155 -8.28 -10.52 -9.32
CA GLY A 155 -9.13 -11.60 -9.80
C GLY A 155 -8.90 -12.90 -9.04
N GLY A 156 -9.93 -13.74 -8.95
CA GLY A 156 -9.84 -15.02 -8.25
C GLY A 156 -8.90 -16.02 -8.94
N SER A 157 -8.40 -17.01 -8.19
CA SER A 157 -7.64 -18.11 -8.78
C SER A 157 -8.55 -19.02 -9.60
N GLY A 158 -8.06 -19.53 -10.74
CA GLY A 158 -8.71 -20.64 -11.44
C GLY A 158 -8.65 -21.92 -10.59
N ALA A 159 -9.73 -22.70 -10.56
CA ALA A 159 -9.77 -23.96 -9.81
C ALA A 159 -9.12 -25.11 -10.60
N GLY A 160 -8.12 -25.76 -10.02
CA GLY A 160 -7.59 -27.05 -10.49
C GLY A 160 -8.40 -28.24 -9.95
N THR A 161 -8.06 -29.46 -10.38
CA THR A 161 -8.65 -30.69 -9.82
C THR A 161 -8.10 -31.07 -8.46
N THR A 162 -6.89 -30.58 -8.13
CA THR A 162 -6.25 -30.75 -6.81
C THR A 162 -5.59 -29.44 -6.37
N SER A 163 -5.18 -29.37 -5.10
CA SER A 163 -4.52 -28.18 -4.56
C SER A 163 -3.16 -27.88 -5.23
N GLY A 164 -2.47 -28.93 -5.69
CA GLY A 164 -1.24 -28.78 -6.47
C GLY A 164 -1.47 -28.11 -7.83
N TYR A 165 -2.66 -28.27 -8.41
CA TYR A 165 -3.02 -27.81 -9.75
C TYR A 165 -3.80 -26.48 -9.77
N THR A 166 -3.79 -25.77 -8.64
CA THR A 166 -4.47 -24.48 -8.47
C THR A 166 -3.43 -23.39 -8.28
N SER A 167 -3.64 -22.24 -8.91
CA SER A 167 -2.79 -21.05 -8.77
C SER A 167 -3.24 -20.13 -7.64
N TYR A 168 -2.45 -19.09 -7.35
CA TYR A 168 -2.82 -18.01 -6.45
C TYR A 168 -3.80 -17.03 -7.10
N SER A 169 -4.64 -16.40 -6.28
CA SER A 169 -5.43 -15.25 -6.72
C SER A 169 -4.53 -14.02 -6.97
N GLY A 170 -5.00 -13.10 -7.80
CA GLY A 170 -4.27 -11.86 -8.07
C GLY A 170 -4.23 -10.95 -6.85
N SER A 171 -3.20 -10.12 -6.74
CA SER A 171 -3.12 -9.12 -5.68
C SER A 171 -4.12 -7.98 -5.90
N GLY A 172 -4.39 -7.22 -4.84
CA GLY A 172 -5.03 -5.92 -4.99
C GLY A 172 -4.18 -4.92 -5.80
N GLY A 173 -4.85 -3.93 -6.35
CA GLY A 173 -4.28 -2.83 -7.12
C GLY A 173 -3.90 -1.62 -6.26
N ARG A 174 -3.95 -0.43 -6.84
CA ARG A 174 -3.68 0.82 -6.11
C ARG A 174 -4.78 1.85 -6.33
N ILE A 175 -5.30 2.41 -5.24
CA ILE A 175 -6.25 3.51 -5.28
C ILE A 175 -5.62 4.70 -4.54
N ALA A 176 -5.68 5.89 -5.13
CA ALA A 176 -5.32 7.14 -4.45
C ALA A 176 -6.43 8.17 -4.62
N LEU A 177 -6.77 8.85 -3.52
CA LEU A 177 -7.76 9.92 -3.49
C LEU A 177 -7.10 11.19 -2.97
N HIS A 178 -7.07 12.22 -3.81
CA HIS A 178 -6.60 13.57 -3.49
C HIS A 178 -7.81 14.49 -3.39
N ILE A 179 -8.25 14.72 -2.15
CA ILE A 179 -9.48 15.45 -1.86
C ILE A 179 -9.13 16.80 -1.26
N THR A 180 -9.41 17.88 -1.99
CA THR A 180 -8.90 19.22 -1.62
C THR A 180 -9.68 19.91 -0.49
N GLN A 181 -10.84 19.38 -0.11
CA GLN A 181 -11.69 19.93 0.96
C GLN A 181 -12.06 18.88 1.99
N THR A 182 -12.47 19.35 3.16
CA THR A 182 -12.88 18.56 4.33
C THR A 182 -14.14 17.70 4.12
N ARG A 183 -14.66 17.58 2.89
CA ARG A 183 -15.84 16.75 2.58
C ARG A 183 -15.55 15.26 2.36
N ARG A 184 -14.34 14.75 2.63
CA ARG A 184 -14.13 13.29 2.73
C ARG A 184 -15.17 12.62 3.63
N ALA A 185 -15.54 13.25 4.75
CA ALA A 185 -16.54 12.73 5.68
C ALA A 185 -17.95 12.55 5.05
N ALA A 186 -18.22 13.16 3.89
CA ALA A 186 -19.45 12.98 3.15
C ALA A 186 -19.46 11.73 2.25
N PHE A 187 -18.33 11.05 2.09
CA PHE A 187 -18.27 9.74 1.44
C PHE A 187 -18.40 8.64 2.48
N ALA A 188 -19.52 7.93 2.43
CA ALA A 188 -19.84 6.80 3.32
C ALA A 188 -19.75 5.46 2.57
N GLY A 189 -19.19 5.46 1.36
CA GLY A 189 -19.03 4.28 0.54
C GLY A 189 -17.80 3.43 0.90
N THR A 190 -17.56 2.42 0.09
CA THR A 190 -16.41 1.50 0.28
C THR A 190 -15.31 1.81 -0.73
N VAL A 191 -14.07 1.89 -0.26
CA VAL A 191 -12.87 1.91 -1.10
C VAL A 191 -12.03 0.70 -0.74
N ARG A 192 -11.67 -0.14 -1.72
CA ARG A 192 -10.94 -1.38 -1.45
C ARG A 192 -10.05 -1.82 -2.60
N ALA A 193 -8.91 -2.41 -2.25
CA ALA A 193 -7.96 -3.01 -3.17
C ALA A 193 -7.54 -4.37 -2.59
N ARG A 194 -8.43 -5.35 -2.57
CA ARG A 194 -8.18 -6.66 -1.95
C ARG A 194 -7.57 -7.63 -2.95
N ALA A 195 -7.00 -8.72 -2.46
CA ALA A 195 -6.71 -9.86 -3.31
C ALA A 195 -7.99 -10.47 -3.87
N GLY A 196 -7.85 -11.23 -4.95
CA GLY A 196 -8.94 -12.03 -5.47
C GLY A 196 -9.28 -13.22 -4.56
N GLN A 197 -10.47 -13.78 -4.75
CA GLN A 197 -10.90 -14.95 -3.98
C GLN A 197 -10.08 -16.19 -4.33
N PRO A 198 -9.67 -17.00 -3.34
CA PRO A 198 -9.07 -18.30 -3.60
C PRO A 198 -10.12 -19.28 -4.14
N SER A 199 -9.66 -20.37 -4.76
CA SER A 199 -10.55 -21.49 -5.07
C SER A 199 -10.86 -22.28 -3.80
N SER A 200 -12.03 -22.92 -3.77
CA SER A 200 -12.41 -23.84 -2.68
C SER A 200 -11.46 -25.05 -2.57
N VAL A 201 -10.71 -25.37 -3.63
CA VAL A 201 -9.73 -26.46 -3.66
C VAL A 201 -8.41 -26.05 -2.99
N SER A 202 -8.13 -24.76 -2.83
CA SER A 202 -6.93 -24.24 -2.16
C SER A 202 -7.21 -22.89 -1.49
N PRO A 203 -7.85 -22.90 -0.32
CA PRO A 203 -8.25 -21.67 0.36
C PRO A 203 -7.07 -20.82 0.86
N THR A 204 -5.84 -21.36 0.86
CA THR A 204 -4.62 -20.66 1.29
C THR A 204 -3.85 -20.01 0.14
N ARG A 205 -4.21 -20.28 -1.12
CA ARG A 205 -3.56 -19.69 -2.29
C ARG A 205 -4.16 -18.34 -2.65
N ILE A 206 -3.93 -17.38 -1.75
CA ILE A 206 -4.46 -16.01 -1.83
C ILE A 206 -3.30 -15.05 -2.11
N GLY A 207 -3.51 -14.09 -3.02
CA GLY A 207 -2.62 -12.96 -3.20
C GLY A 207 -2.65 -11.96 -2.02
N PRO A 208 -1.70 -11.01 -1.97
CA PRO A 208 -1.73 -9.92 -1.00
C PRO A 208 -2.73 -8.81 -1.36
N PRO A 209 -3.15 -7.99 -0.37
CA PRO A 209 -3.88 -6.77 -0.65
C PRO A 209 -3.01 -5.75 -1.39
N GLY A 210 -3.69 -4.79 -1.99
CA GLY A 210 -3.13 -3.58 -2.54
C GLY A 210 -3.14 -2.42 -1.54
N THR A 211 -3.16 -1.19 -2.05
CA THR A 211 -3.11 0.02 -1.23
C THR A 211 -4.23 1.00 -1.56
N VAL A 212 -4.83 1.61 -0.54
CA VAL A 212 -5.72 2.77 -0.67
C VAL A 212 -5.10 3.96 0.04
N PHE A 213 -4.73 4.99 -0.71
CA PHE A 213 -4.11 6.21 -0.20
C PHE A 213 -5.09 7.37 -0.20
N TRP A 214 -5.12 8.12 0.90
CA TRP A 214 -5.90 9.35 1.02
C TRP A 214 -4.96 10.51 1.33
N CYS A 215 -4.99 11.49 0.44
CA CYS A 215 -4.41 12.81 0.61
C CYS A 215 -5.54 13.79 0.89
N ASP A 216 -5.80 14.04 2.17
CA ASP A 216 -6.77 15.05 2.58
C ASP A 216 -6.05 16.40 2.64
N LEU A 217 -6.57 17.41 1.95
CA LEU A 217 -6.09 18.79 2.06
C LEU A 217 -7.10 19.55 2.92
N ALA A 218 -6.74 19.91 4.16
CA ALA A 218 -7.48 20.93 4.87
C ALA A 218 -7.28 22.28 4.13
N GLY A 219 -8.21 23.22 4.27
CA GLY A 219 -8.31 24.47 3.46
C GLY A 219 -7.08 25.38 3.37
N SER A 220 -5.95 25.02 3.97
CA SER A 220 -4.60 25.49 3.62
C SER A 220 -3.76 24.29 3.20
N ARG A 221 -3.42 24.19 1.91
CA ARG A 221 -2.46 23.22 1.37
C ARG A 221 -1.17 23.29 2.20
N ALA A 222 -0.67 22.16 2.70
CA ALA A 222 0.68 22.14 3.27
C ALA A 222 1.67 22.41 2.14
N ASP A 223 2.74 23.16 2.40
CA ASP A 223 3.78 23.38 1.40
C ASP A 223 4.27 22.02 0.89
N ALA A 224 4.25 21.85 -0.43
CA ALA A 224 4.66 20.59 -1.03
C ALA A 224 6.15 20.38 -0.79
N ASP A 225 6.48 19.34 -0.03
CA ASP A 225 7.86 18.85 0.07
C ASP A 225 8.04 17.78 -1.03
N PRO A 226 8.89 18.01 -2.04
CA PRO A 226 9.09 17.05 -3.12
C PRO A 226 9.50 15.65 -2.64
N GLU A 227 10.07 15.53 -1.43
CA GLU A 227 10.51 14.25 -0.91
C GLU A 227 9.45 13.55 -0.04
N THR A 228 8.85 14.24 0.93
CA THR A 228 7.94 13.59 1.89
C THR A 228 6.46 13.88 1.66
N ASN A 229 6.12 14.99 0.99
CA ASN A 229 4.74 15.46 0.82
C ASN A 229 4.53 16.18 -0.52
N ARG A 230 4.87 15.52 -1.64
CA ARG A 230 4.87 16.12 -2.99
C ARG A 230 3.51 16.67 -3.44
N HIS A 231 2.44 16.17 -2.84
CA HIS A 231 1.06 16.56 -3.16
C HIS A 231 0.48 17.60 -2.18
N GLY A 232 1.26 18.00 -1.16
CA GLY A 232 0.85 19.01 -0.17
C GLY A 232 -0.28 18.56 0.75
N CYS A 233 -0.42 17.24 0.96
CA CYS A 233 -1.44 16.63 1.81
C CYS A 233 -1.37 17.21 3.21
N ALA A 234 -2.51 17.60 3.78
CA ALA A 234 -2.58 17.91 5.20
C ALA A 234 -2.48 16.62 6.04
N THR A 235 -3.06 15.52 5.58
CA THR A 235 -2.87 14.20 6.19
C THR A 235 -2.73 13.12 5.12
N ARG A 236 -1.73 12.25 5.29
CA ARG A 236 -1.44 11.09 4.45
C ARG A 236 -1.92 9.82 5.16
N ARG A 237 -3.09 9.32 4.76
CA ARG A 237 -3.61 8.04 5.27
C ARG A 237 -3.38 6.94 4.24
N LEU A 238 -2.87 5.80 4.68
CA LEU A 238 -2.72 4.60 3.87
C LEU A 238 -3.50 3.45 4.51
N GLU A 239 -4.32 2.77 3.72
CA GLU A 239 -5.07 1.60 4.14
C GLU A 239 -4.59 0.37 3.34
N VAL A 240 -4.28 -0.70 4.06
CA VAL A 240 -3.85 -1.98 3.51
C VAL A 240 -4.67 -3.08 4.19
N ASP A 241 -5.76 -3.48 3.53
CA ASP A 241 -6.73 -4.42 4.08
C ASP A 241 -7.09 -5.48 3.03
N ASN A 242 -7.09 -6.75 3.44
CA ASN A 242 -7.51 -7.87 2.61
C ASN A 242 -8.91 -8.42 3.02
N GLY A 243 -9.61 -7.71 3.91
CA GLY A 243 -10.86 -8.16 4.51
C GLY A 243 -10.64 -9.38 5.39
N ASP A 244 -11.42 -10.43 5.15
CA ASP A 244 -11.30 -11.71 5.87
C ASP A 244 -10.30 -12.68 5.21
N LEU A 245 -9.64 -12.25 4.13
CA LEU A 245 -8.66 -13.07 3.44
C LEU A 245 -7.33 -13.08 4.20
N VAL A 246 -6.90 -14.28 4.59
CA VAL A 246 -5.61 -14.48 5.26
C VAL A 246 -4.48 -14.32 4.24
N THR A 247 -3.66 -13.31 4.44
CA THR A 247 -2.50 -13.06 3.58
C THR A 247 -1.35 -13.98 4.01
N PRO A 248 -0.73 -14.76 3.11
CA PRO A 248 0.39 -15.60 3.50
C PRO A 248 1.59 -14.73 3.94
N SER A 249 2.38 -15.21 4.91
CA SER A 249 3.40 -14.40 5.60
C SER A 249 4.53 -13.86 4.71
N GLY A 250 4.81 -14.49 3.57
CA GLY A 250 5.78 -14.01 2.59
C GLY A 250 5.25 -12.93 1.63
N TYR A 251 3.94 -12.65 1.68
CA TYR A 251 3.27 -11.66 0.85
C TYR A 251 2.92 -10.42 1.66
N HIS A 252 3.19 -9.25 1.09
CA HIS A 252 3.02 -7.96 1.75
C HIS A 252 2.18 -7.03 0.88
N GLY A 253 1.35 -6.20 1.51
CA GLY A 253 0.93 -4.92 0.94
C GLY A 253 2.06 -3.90 1.10
N GLN A 254 2.37 -3.13 0.06
CA GLN A 254 3.68 -2.48 -0.03
C GLN A 254 3.68 -1.06 -0.55
N ILE A 255 4.51 -0.23 0.08
CA ILE A 255 5.05 0.99 -0.53
C ILE A 255 6.33 0.61 -1.28
N LEU A 256 6.52 1.20 -2.46
CA LEU A 256 7.75 1.03 -3.23
C LEU A 256 8.52 2.33 -3.30
N ALA A 257 9.81 2.23 -3.04
CA ALA A 257 10.76 3.31 -3.22
C ALA A 257 11.22 3.42 -4.69
N THR A 258 10.27 3.53 -5.62
CA THR A 258 10.54 3.52 -7.07
C THR A 258 10.73 4.91 -7.68
N ALA A 259 10.52 5.98 -6.92
CA ALA A 259 10.72 7.35 -7.40
C ALA A 259 12.23 7.69 -7.35
N PRO A 260 12.89 7.98 -8.48
CA PRO A 260 14.32 8.29 -8.49
C PRO A 260 14.66 9.44 -7.55
N GLY A 261 15.69 9.25 -6.71
CA GLY A 261 16.15 10.25 -5.74
C GLY A 261 15.26 10.42 -4.50
N ARG A 262 14.08 9.80 -4.44
CA ARG A 262 13.23 9.85 -3.24
C ARG A 262 13.63 8.73 -2.29
N THR A 263 14.12 9.13 -1.12
CA THR A 263 14.52 8.17 -0.08
C THR A 263 13.56 8.14 1.10
N ARG A 264 12.74 9.20 1.28
CA ARG A 264 11.86 9.38 2.43
C ARG A 264 10.39 9.27 2.07
N PHE A 265 9.66 8.57 2.93
CA PHE A 265 8.24 8.29 2.86
C PHE A 265 7.63 8.52 4.23
N GLU A 266 6.44 9.09 4.27
CA GLU A 266 5.76 9.37 5.52
C GLU A 266 4.27 9.07 5.38
N ILE A 267 3.73 8.36 6.36
CA ILE A 267 2.32 8.00 6.47
C ILE A 267 1.86 8.45 7.85
N ASP A 268 0.99 9.44 7.88
CA ASP A 268 0.47 10.01 9.13
C ASP A 268 -0.50 9.05 9.82
N GLN A 269 -1.28 8.31 9.02
CA GLN A 269 -2.22 7.31 9.51
C GLN A 269 -2.10 6.03 8.67
N LEU A 270 -1.62 4.95 9.28
CA LEU A 270 -1.60 3.63 8.67
C LEU A 270 -2.76 2.80 9.23
N HIS A 271 -3.60 2.28 8.36
CA HIS A 271 -4.64 1.33 8.72
C HIS A 271 -4.33 -0.03 8.10
N LEU A 272 -4.22 -1.05 8.94
CA LEU A 272 -3.91 -2.42 8.53
C LEU A 272 -5.10 -3.34 8.81
N GLY A 273 -5.46 -4.16 7.82
CA GLY A 273 -6.39 -5.26 8.04
C GLY A 273 -5.83 -6.32 8.98
N GLN A 274 -6.68 -7.22 9.43
CA GLN A 274 -6.27 -8.34 10.28
C GLN A 274 -5.18 -9.20 9.60
N GLY A 275 -4.12 -9.52 10.34
CA GLY A 275 -3.07 -10.43 9.90
C GLY A 275 -2.26 -9.97 8.67
N ILE A 276 -2.32 -8.68 8.30
CA ILE A 276 -1.63 -8.16 7.11
C ILE A 276 -0.14 -7.93 7.37
N PRO A 277 0.77 -8.52 6.56
CA PRO A 277 2.16 -8.09 6.48
C PRO A 277 2.27 -6.82 5.63
N PHE A 278 2.91 -5.79 6.17
CA PHE A 278 3.15 -4.52 5.50
C PHE A 278 4.64 -4.20 5.44
N SER A 279 5.12 -3.65 4.33
CA SER A 279 6.52 -3.25 4.18
C SER A 279 6.75 -2.08 3.20
N LEU A 280 7.92 -1.46 3.33
CA LEU A 280 8.54 -0.61 2.33
C LEU A 280 9.63 -1.42 1.61
N SER A 281 9.78 -1.25 0.29
CA SER A 281 10.92 -1.81 -0.42
C SER A 281 12.22 -1.03 -0.15
N PRO A 282 13.39 -1.67 -0.17
CA PRO A 282 14.66 -0.94 -0.21
C PRO A 282 14.80 -0.09 -1.48
N LEU A 283 15.79 0.80 -1.46
CA LEU A 283 16.27 1.47 -2.67
C LEU A 283 17.04 0.48 -3.54
N ASP A 284 16.99 0.66 -4.86
CA ASP A 284 17.78 -0.16 -5.81
C ASP A 284 19.30 -0.02 -5.58
N SER A 285 19.74 1.11 -4.99
CA SER A 285 21.13 1.37 -4.65
C SER A 285 21.60 0.71 -3.35
N PHE A 286 20.70 0.09 -2.58
CA PHE A 286 21.07 -0.53 -1.32
C PHE A 286 21.97 -1.75 -1.54
N HIS A 287 23.10 -1.79 -0.82
CA HIS A 287 23.93 -2.98 -0.73
C HIS A 287 24.47 -3.09 0.69
N ALA A 288 24.22 -4.22 1.36
CA ALA A 288 24.49 -4.38 2.79
C ALA A 288 25.95 -4.08 3.20
N VAL A 289 26.92 -4.36 2.31
CA VAL A 289 28.35 -4.12 2.57
C VAL A 289 28.88 -2.81 1.98
N SER A 290 28.73 -2.58 0.67
CA SER A 290 29.32 -1.41 -0.01
C SER A 290 28.52 -0.11 0.12
N MET A 291 27.19 -0.19 0.33
CA MET A 291 26.30 0.98 0.43
C MET A 291 25.27 0.79 1.57
N PRO A 292 25.71 0.53 2.82
CA PRO A 292 24.81 0.21 3.93
C PRO A 292 23.88 1.36 4.32
N ASP A 293 24.23 2.59 3.99
CA ASP A 293 23.46 3.80 4.31
C ASP A 293 22.45 4.19 3.22
N ALA A 294 22.51 3.56 2.04
CA ALA A 294 21.57 3.81 0.95
C ALA A 294 20.22 3.15 1.23
N ARG A 295 19.47 3.73 2.17
CA ARG A 295 18.24 3.15 2.73
C ARG A 295 16.99 3.90 2.31
N ALA A 296 15.88 3.18 2.21
CA ALA A 296 14.56 3.79 2.12
C ALA A 296 14.01 4.03 3.53
N LEU A 297 13.55 5.25 3.82
CA LEU A 297 13.13 5.69 5.15
C LEU A 297 11.61 5.82 5.16
N LEU A 298 10.93 5.03 6.01
CA LEU A 298 9.49 5.16 6.26
C LEU A 298 9.25 5.75 7.63
N THR A 299 8.43 6.79 7.70
CA THR A 299 7.86 7.30 8.93
C THR A 299 6.42 6.89 9.04
N LEU A 300 6.08 6.27 10.18
CA LEU A 300 4.72 5.91 10.53
C LEU A 300 4.27 6.74 11.73
N GLY A 301 3.13 7.41 11.54
CA GLY A 301 2.38 8.07 12.60
C GLY A 301 1.51 7.08 13.36
N ASN A 302 0.21 7.35 13.38
CA ASN A 302 -0.74 6.49 14.05
C ASN A 302 -0.96 5.20 13.25
N ILE A 303 -0.87 4.05 13.92
CA ILE A 303 -1.16 2.75 13.33
C ILE A 303 -2.47 2.24 13.94
N THR A 304 -3.40 1.84 13.10
CA THR A 304 -4.69 1.27 13.53
C THR A 304 -4.90 -0.07 12.83
N THR A 305 -5.67 -0.95 13.46
CA THR A 305 -5.98 -2.26 12.90
C THR A 305 -7.48 -2.52 12.91
N THR A 306 -7.95 -3.26 11.91
CA THR A 306 -9.27 -3.91 11.99
C THR A 306 -9.21 -5.04 13.03
N PRO A 307 -10.16 -5.14 13.97
CA PRO A 307 -10.25 -6.28 14.88
C PRO A 307 -10.42 -7.58 14.10
N GLY A 308 -9.77 -8.67 14.53
CA GLY A 308 -9.84 -9.93 13.79
C GLY A 308 -8.92 -11.03 14.30
N ALA A 309 -8.79 -12.08 13.48
CA ALA A 309 -8.12 -13.34 13.85
C ALA A 309 -6.58 -13.26 13.92
N GLY A 310 -5.98 -12.12 13.62
CA GLY A 310 -4.53 -11.93 13.69
C GLY A 310 -4.12 -10.47 13.74
N LEU A 311 -3.01 -10.20 14.44
CA LEU A 311 -2.39 -8.89 14.43
C LEU A 311 -1.64 -8.67 13.12
N PRO A 312 -1.74 -7.49 12.50
CA PRO A 312 -0.91 -7.12 11.38
C PRO A 312 0.56 -7.01 11.81
N THR A 313 1.48 -7.06 10.85
CA THR A 313 2.92 -6.94 11.09
C THR A 313 3.54 -5.89 10.18
N VAL A 314 4.25 -4.93 10.78
CA VAL A 314 5.10 -3.98 10.06
C VAL A 314 6.51 -4.58 9.94
N HIS A 315 6.99 -4.73 8.72
CA HIS A 315 8.31 -5.28 8.44
C HIS A 315 9.30 -4.18 8.05
N ALA A 316 10.38 -4.06 8.82
CA ALA A 316 11.58 -3.34 8.40
C ALA A 316 12.48 -4.30 7.63
N GLN A 317 12.41 -4.23 6.30
CA GLN A 317 13.20 -5.05 5.39
C GLN A 317 14.66 -4.59 5.35
N GLY A 318 15.57 -5.48 4.94
CA GLY A 318 16.97 -5.11 4.68
C GLY A 318 17.06 -3.90 3.75
N GLY A 319 17.86 -2.90 4.13
CA GLY A 319 17.96 -1.64 3.36
C GLY A 319 16.83 -0.64 3.59
N THR A 320 15.99 -0.85 4.60
CA THR A 320 14.97 0.11 5.02
C THR A 320 15.21 0.58 6.45
N THR A 321 14.72 1.78 6.76
CA THR A 321 14.60 2.30 8.12
C THR A 321 13.15 2.67 8.38
N VAL A 322 12.51 2.01 9.34
CA VAL A 322 11.12 2.32 9.74
C VAL A 322 11.13 3.07 11.06
N THR A 323 10.67 4.31 11.06
CA THR A 323 10.49 5.12 12.27
C THR A 323 9.03 5.06 12.71
N ILE A 324 8.77 4.64 13.94
CA ILE A 324 7.42 4.62 14.52
C ILE A 324 7.33 5.76 15.55
N ALA A 325 6.54 6.77 15.24
CA ALA A 325 6.54 8.05 15.96
C ALA A 325 5.90 8.02 17.35
N GLY A 326 5.07 7.00 17.68
CA GLY A 326 4.40 6.91 18.98
C GLY A 326 3.47 8.11 19.25
N LEU A 327 2.59 8.45 18.29
CA LEU A 327 1.67 9.59 18.42
C LEU A 327 0.59 9.33 19.48
N ALA A 328 0.19 10.37 20.21
CA ALA A 328 -0.91 10.32 21.19
C ALA A 328 -2.29 10.30 20.49
N ASP A 329 -3.31 9.78 21.18
CA ASP A 329 -4.71 9.95 20.76
C ASP A 329 -5.01 11.44 20.50
N GLY A 330 -5.47 11.76 19.28
CA GLY A 330 -5.74 13.12 18.84
C GLY A 330 -4.57 13.85 18.15
N VAL A 331 -3.35 13.30 18.15
CA VAL A 331 -2.23 13.82 17.33
C VAL A 331 -2.23 13.08 16.00
N VAL A 332 -2.57 13.80 14.93
CA VAL A 332 -2.86 13.20 13.62
C VAL A 332 -1.72 13.34 12.61
N GLN A 333 -0.68 14.14 12.90
CA GLN A 333 0.39 14.42 11.95
C GLN A 333 1.75 13.90 12.43
N THR A 334 2.45 13.19 11.55
CA THR A 334 3.90 12.99 11.65
C THR A 334 4.60 14.05 10.83
N GLY A 335 5.42 14.88 11.49
CA GLY A 335 6.29 15.81 10.80
C GLY A 335 5.57 17.03 10.24
N HIS A 336 5.40 18.04 11.09
CA HIS A 336 5.49 19.44 10.65
C HIS A 336 6.01 20.25 11.83
N LEU A 337 7.25 20.73 11.72
CA LEU A 337 7.78 21.88 12.47
C LEU A 337 9.13 22.23 11.83
N LEU A 338 9.24 23.41 11.23
CA LEU A 338 10.51 24.03 10.84
C LEU A 338 11.14 24.63 12.11
N SER A 339 12.41 24.36 12.39
CA SER A 339 13.18 25.05 13.44
C SER A 339 14.59 25.35 12.96
N HIS A 340 15.13 26.43 13.50
CA HIS A 340 16.33 27.08 13.02
C HIS A 340 17.50 26.64 13.89
N VAL A 341 18.60 26.20 13.27
CA VAL A 341 19.88 26.06 13.94
C VAL A 341 20.82 27.04 13.27
N GLN A 342 21.35 27.97 14.04
CA GLN A 342 22.37 28.92 13.64
C GLN A 342 23.70 28.39 14.18
N PRO A 343 24.58 27.85 13.34
CA PRO A 343 25.94 27.56 13.77
C PRO A 343 26.64 28.91 13.97
N ASN A 344 27.15 29.16 15.17
CA ASN A 344 28.26 30.09 15.30
C ASN A 344 29.45 29.38 14.67
N ASP A 345 30.03 30.00 13.63
CA ASP A 345 31.27 29.61 12.94
C ASP A 345 31.14 28.59 11.79
N VAL A 346 30.62 29.04 10.63
CA VAL A 346 31.18 28.62 9.32
C VAL A 346 30.85 29.64 8.23
N ASP A 347 31.89 30.23 7.65
CA ASP A 347 31.82 31.07 6.46
C ASP A 347 31.35 30.26 5.23
N GLY A 348 30.25 30.71 4.61
CA GLY A 348 30.05 30.58 3.16
C GLY A 348 29.35 29.34 2.59
N GLY A 349 28.75 28.45 3.38
CA GLY A 349 27.98 27.31 2.87
C GLY A 349 26.46 27.56 2.92
N GLY A 350 25.77 27.60 1.77
CA GLY A 350 24.32 27.72 1.70
C GLY A 350 23.60 26.65 2.52
N LEU A 351 22.72 27.09 3.42
CA LEU A 351 22.03 26.29 4.43
C LEU A 351 20.64 25.86 3.92
N THR A 352 20.35 24.56 3.86
CA THR A 352 18.98 24.02 3.73
C THR A 352 18.62 23.24 4.99
N THR A 353 17.75 23.81 5.81
CA THR A 353 17.28 23.28 7.10
C THR A 353 16.01 22.44 6.94
N GLN A 354 15.97 21.24 7.53
CA GLN A 354 14.74 20.48 7.78
C GLN A 354 14.64 20.18 9.28
N THR A 355 13.47 20.39 9.88
CA THR A 355 13.18 20.03 11.28
C THR A 355 11.97 19.11 11.32
N ARG A 356 11.97 18.22 12.31
CA ARG A 356 10.89 17.27 12.55
C ARG A 356 10.65 17.14 14.06
N SER A 357 9.56 17.69 14.56
CA SER A 357 9.06 17.34 15.90
C SER A 357 8.33 16.01 15.81
N THR A 358 8.96 14.96 16.33
CA THR A 358 8.27 13.73 16.73
C THR A 358 8.06 13.83 18.24
N VAL A 359 6.81 13.92 18.71
CA VAL A 359 6.54 13.82 20.15
C VAL A 359 6.76 12.36 20.55
N MET A 360 7.98 12.02 20.94
CA MET A 360 8.37 10.65 21.28
C MET A 360 7.88 10.29 22.69
N ARG A 361 6.59 9.94 22.82
CA ARG A 361 6.07 9.27 24.02
C ARG A 361 6.52 7.80 24.05
N PRO A 362 6.39 7.08 25.18
CA PRO A 362 6.54 5.63 25.17
C PRO A 362 5.69 5.02 24.05
N LEU A 363 6.33 4.28 23.14
CA LEU A 363 5.63 3.61 22.05
C LEU A 363 4.99 2.34 22.60
N GLU A 364 3.67 2.21 22.42
CA GLU A 364 2.97 0.97 22.67
C GLU A 364 2.86 0.15 21.37
N VAL A 365 3.48 -1.01 21.36
CA VAL A 365 3.36 -2.03 20.31
C VAL A 365 2.26 -3.01 20.75
N SER A 366 1.02 -2.69 20.38
CA SER A 366 -0.16 -3.50 20.72
C SER A 366 -1.13 -3.70 19.55
N VAL A 367 -1.13 -2.77 18.61
CA VAL A 367 -2.03 -2.77 17.44
C VAL A 367 -1.41 -3.42 16.20
N ALA A 368 -0.09 -3.55 16.16
CA ALA A 368 0.65 -4.24 15.11
C ALA A 368 1.96 -4.80 15.67
N SER A 369 2.33 -6.01 15.24
CA SER A 369 3.66 -6.56 15.49
C SER A 369 4.73 -5.87 14.64
N VAL A 370 5.98 -5.91 15.09
CA VAL A 370 7.13 -5.36 14.35
C VAL A 370 8.15 -6.47 14.10
N ARG A 371 8.55 -6.65 12.84
CA ARG A 371 9.60 -7.57 12.43
C ARG A 371 10.72 -6.80 11.73
N VAL A 372 11.88 -6.76 12.35
CA VAL A 372 13.11 -6.19 11.77
C VAL A 372 13.93 -7.36 11.22
N HIS A 373 14.11 -7.39 9.91
CA HIS A 373 14.94 -8.40 9.25
C HIS A 373 16.40 -8.00 9.28
N GLU A 374 17.28 -8.94 8.92
CA GLU A 374 18.72 -8.69 8.74
C GLU A 374 18.95 -7.44 7.86
N HIS A 375 19.87 -6.57 8.30
CA HIS A 375 20.15 -5.26 7.71
C HIS A 375 18.97 -4.28 7.65
N GLY A 376 17.81 -4.61 8.22
CA GLY A 376 16.70 -3.69 8.45
C GLY A 376 16.95 -2.86 9.70
N ARG A 377 16.35 -1.67 9.76
CA ARG A 377 16.45 -0.79 10.93
C ARG A 377 15.06 -0.34 11.37
N VAL A 378 14.80 -0.38 12.67
CA VAL A 378 13.65 0.30 13.27
C VAL A 378 14.13 1.41 14.21
N VAL A 379 13.50 2.58 14.12
CA VAL A 379 13.73 3.71 15.03
C VAL A 379 12.48 3.86 15.89
N VAL A 380 12.66 3.79 17.20
CA VAL A 380 11.57 3.84 18.19
C VAL A 380 11.87 4.86 19.28
N PRO A 381 10.84 5.33 20.02
CA PRO A 381 11.03 6.13 21.21
C PRO A 381 11.90 5.43 22.28
N PRO A 382 12.49 6.20 23.22
CA PRO A 382 13.27 5.67 24.33
C PRO A 382 12.60 4.58 25.14
N THR A 383 11.28 4.62 25.28
CA THR A 383 10.53 3.59 26.00
C THR A 383 9.59 2.90 25.02
N VAL A 384 9.63 1.57 24.99
CA VAL A 384 8.71 0.73 24.21
C VAL A 384 8.01 -0.25 25.15
N VAL A 385 6.70 -0.37 25.00
CA VAL A 385 5.87 -1.35 25.70
C VAL A 385 5.26 -2.29 24.68
N VAL A 386 5.47 -3.60 24.81
CA VAL A 386 4.85 -4.61 23.93
C VAL A 386 3.71 -5.30 24.67
N ARG A 387 2.50 -5.29 24.12
CA ARG A 387 1.29 -5.88 24.74
C ARG A 387 0.53 -6.72 23.72
N GLY A 388 0.42 -8.03 23.96
CA GLY A 388 -0.30 -8.94 23.05
C GLY A 388 0.24 -9.01 21.61
N ALA A 389 1.37 -8.36 21.32
CA ALA A 389 2.01 -8.27 20.02
C ALA A 389 3.45 -8.80 20.07
N SER A 390 4.13 -8.82 18.93
CA SER A 390 5.52 -9.25 18.84
C SER A 390 6.47 -8.15 18.36
N LEU A 391 7.67 -8.12 18.94
CA LEU A 391 8.82 -7.37 18.45
C LEU A 391 9.94 -8.36 18.17
N THR A 392 10.19 -8.66 16.89
CA THR A 392 11.28 -9.55 16.51
C THR A 392 12.34 -8.80 15.73
N VAL A 393 13.60 -8.97 16.11
CA VAL A 393 14.72 -8.20 15.58
C VAL A 393 15.87 -9.13 15.22
N ASP A 394 16.14 -9.19 13.92
CA ASP A 394 17.38 -9.72 13.33
C ASP A 394 18.27 -8.62 12.74
N GLY A 395 17.78 -7.37 12.71
CA GLY A 395 18.55 -6.21 12.29
C GLY A 395 18.83 -5.27 13.46
N GLU A 396 18.61 -3.97 13.23
CA GLU A 396 18.97 -2.93 14.18
C GLU A 396 17.74 -2.25 14.80
N VAL A 397 17.79 -2.02 16.11
CA VAL A 397 16.87 -1.12 16.83
C VAL A 397 17.64 0.10 17.28
N VAL A 398 17.14 1.29 16.95
CA VAL A 398 17.75 2.57 17.31
C VAL A 398 16.79 3.38 18.20
N GLY A 399 17.35 3.99 19.25
CA GLY A 399 16.63 4.90 20.15
C GLY A 399 16.02 4.23 21.39
N LEU A 400 15.93 2.90 21.44
CA LEU A 400 15.37 2.16 22.58
C LEU A 400 16.29 2.21 23.81
N HIS A 401 15.76 2.68 24.94
CA HIS A 401 16.43 2.70 26.25
C HIS A 401 15.76 1.75 27.25
N SER A 402 14.44 1.61 27.19
CA SER A 402 13.64 0.76 28.08
C SER A 402 12.61 -0.04 27.29
N LEU A 403 12.59 -1.35 27.49
CA LEU A 403 11.65 -2.29 26.88
C LEU A 403 10.83 -2.99 27.97
N LEU A 404 9.51 -2.83 27.90
CA LEU A 404 8.56 -3.43 28.84
C LEU A 404 7.71 -4.46 28.11
N LEU A 405 7.67 -5.68 28.63
CA LEU A 405 6.89 -6.80 28.08
C LEU A 405 5.69 -7.06 28.98
N ASP A 406 4.49 -6.93 28.44
CA ASP A 406 3.25 -7.28 29.15
C ASP A 406 2.69 -8.63 28.68
N ARG A 407 1.59 -9.10 29.27
CA ARG A 407 0.98 -10.39 29.02
C ARG A 407 0.72 -10.60 27.52
N GLY A 408 1.09 -11.78 27.03
CA GLY A 408 0.88 -12.19 25.63
C GLY A 408 1.87 -11.55 24.65
N SER A 409 2.87 -10.81 25.12
CA SER A 409 3.95 -10.30 24.26
C SER A 409 5.01 -11.35 23.96
N VAL A 410 5.61 -11.26 22.78
CA VAL A 410 6.79 -12.04 22.39
C VAL A 410 7.86 -11.09 21.89
N THR A 411 9.06 -11.16 22.45
CA THR A 411 10.22 -10.45 21.91
C THR A 411 11.36 -11.42 21.64
N THR A 412 11.91 -11.31 20.44
CA THR A 412 13.08 -12.10 20.01
C THR A 412 14.13 -11.12 19.50
N LEU A 413 15.29 -11.11 20.13
CA LEU A 413 16.46 -10.35 19.70
C LEU A 413 17.52 -11.38 19.29
N SER A 414 17.80 -11.49 18.00
CA SER A 414 18.92 -12.29 17.52
C SER A 414 20.16 -11.41 17.42
N ARG A 415 21.33 -12.04 17.56
CA ARG A 415 22.62 -11.40 17.35
C ARG A 415 23.23 -12.06 16.13
N ASP A 416 23.66 -11.26 15.16
CA ASP A 416 24.50 -11.74 14.08
C ASP A 416 25.80 -12.29 14.67
N ALA A 417 25.98 -13.60 14.53
CA ALA A 417 27.25 -14.27 14.78
C ALA A 417 28.14 -14.14 13.53
N ALA A 418 28.55 -12.92 13.19
CA ALA A 418 29.63 -12.61 12.26
C ALA A 418 30.21 -11.23 12.66
N ALA A 419 31.46 -11.02 13.05
CA ALA A 419 32.69 -11.79 12.90
C ALA A 419 33.58 -11.66 14.15
N CYS A 420 34.10 -12.81 14.62
CA CYS A 420 35.40 -12.91 15.27
C CYS A 420 36.13 -14.01 14.49
N GLY A 421 36.92 -13.60 13.50
CA GLY A 421 37.74 -14.46 12.66
C GLY A 421 38.86 -13.64 12.08
#